data_AF-A0A671Y1G2-F1
#
_entry.id   AF-A0A671Y1G2-F1
#
_cell.length_a   1.000
_cell.length_b   1.000
_cell.length_c   1.000
_cell.angle_alpha   90.00
_cell.angle_beta   90.00
_cell.angle_gamma   90.00
#
_symmetry.space_group_name_H-M   'P 1'
#
loop_
_entity.id
_entity.type
_entity.pdbx_description
1 polymer ?
#
loop_
_entity_poly.entity_id
_entity_poly.type
_entity_poly.pdbx_seq_one_letter_code
_entity_poly.pdbx_strand_id
1 'polypeptide(L)'
;GLFFFILWRNLKWVNLSKTEAMPIGALTGSAPPNGFPFHWSTKEITYLGMKIGPSLRKLVKLNLQPIITRIKEDLHRWGTLPVSWIGRISVLKMNILPRLLYPLQMLPNSIPNSFFIDLDRMFTRFIWQGKKVRMKITKLQRSKDQGGLGVPNIRLYHWAAQMRYIYEWVNPDVTNTWIDMESRNCGILSLKDCPFVNHKKVKLEVQNNLIVLNTLNTWNKIKVGFKLKKHFSLLAPIWRNPDFPPSCQDIVFRLWQESGLDRLAKLYEGGILD
;
A
#
# COMPACT_ATOMS: atom_id res chain seq x y z
N GLY A 1 -13.25 20.61 -5.10
CA GLY A 1 -13.87 19.31 -5.46
C GLY A 1 -13.16 18.79 -6.69
N LEU A 2 -12.59 17.59 -6.63
CA LEU A 2 -11.83 16.99 -7.73
C LEU A 2 -12.78 16.25 -8.66
N PHE A 3 -13.04 16.82 -9.84
CA PHE A 3 -13.52 16.06 -10.99
C PHE A 3 -12.30 15.37 -11.61
N PHE A 4 -12.31 14.04 -11.72
CA PHE A 4 -11.29 13.32 -12.48
C PHE A 4 -11.63 13.45 -13.97
N PHE A 5 -11.04 14.43 -14.64
CA PHE A 5 -10.98 14.48 -16.11
C PHE A 5 -9.53 14.39 -16.54
N ILE A 6 -9.17 13.30 -17.23
CA ILE A 6 -7.96 13.28 -18.07
C ILE A 6 -8.37 13.93 -19.39
N LEU A 7 -8.30 15.26 -19.45
CA LEU A 7 -8.52 16.04 -20.67
C LEU A 7 -7.17 16.30 -21.32
N TRP A 8 -6.74 15.39 -22.21
CA TRP A 8 -5.60 15.63 -23.10
C TRP A 8 -6.03 16.65 -24.15
N ARG A 9 -5.42 17.83 -24.10
CA ARG A 9 -5.88 19.10 -24.71
C ARG A 9 -5.91 19.13 -26.25
N ASN A 10 -5.63 18.03 -26.96
CA ASN A 10 -5.54 17.97 -28.43
C ASN A 10 -6.16 16.71 -29.09
N LEU A 11 -6.96 15.91 -28.38
CA LEU A 11 -7.63 14.74 -29.00
C LEU A 11 -8.97 15.14 -29.63
N LYS A 12 -9.05 15.04 -30.97
CA LYS A 12 -10.25 15.38 -31.77
C LYS A 12 -11.43 14.42 -31.59
N TRP A 13 -11.28 13.29 -30.88
CA TRP A 13 -12.33 12.27 -30.77
C TRP A 13 -12.33 11.62 -29.38
N VAL A 14 -13.27 12.02 -28.53
CA VAL A 14 -13.58 11.32 -27.27
C VAL A 14 -14.64 10.27 -27.59
N ASN A 15 -14.39 9.02 -27.20
CA ASN A 15 -15.36 7.95 -27.37
C ASN A 15 -16.43 8.03 -26.26
N LEU A 16 -17.52 8.74 -26.54
CA LEU A 16 -18.57 9.03 -25.55
C LEU A 16 -19.26 7.77 -25.00
N SER A 17 -19.33 6.67 -25.76
CA SER A 17 -19.93 5.43 -25.30
C SER A 17 -19.05 4.65 -24.31
N LYS A 18 -17.74 4.93 -24.29
CA LYS A 18 -16.79 4.37 -23.31
C LYS A 18 -16.50 5.35 -22.16
N THR A 19 -16.95 6.60 -22.27
CA THR A 19 -16.74 7.61 -21.24
C THR A 19 -17.76 7.42 -20.13
N GLU A 20 -17.24 7.24 -18.92
CA GLU A 20 -18.03 7.18 -17.70
C GLU A 20 -17.53 8.22 -16.70
N ALA A 21 -18.46 8.83 -15.98
CA ALA A 21 -18.15 9.73 -14.88
C ALA A 21 -18.85 9.26 -13.59
N MET A 22 -18.18 9.46 -12.45
CA MET A 22 -18.75 9.15 -11.14
C MET A 22 -18.43 10.28 -10.16
N PRO A 23 -19.41 10.76 -9.38
CA PRO A 23 -19.16 11.75 -8.36
C PRO A 23 -18.42 11.14 -7.17
N ILE A 24 -17.40 11.85 -6.67
CA ILE A 24 -16.55 11.42 -5.54
C ILE A 24 -16.52 12.51 -4.48
N GLY A 25 -16.36 12.12 -3.21
CA GLY A 25 -16.23 13.05 -2.08
C GLY A 25 -17.57 13.69 -1.71
N ALA A 26 -17.61 15.01 -1.58
CA ALA A 26 -18.82 15.75 -1.20
C ALA A 26 -19.98 15.61 -2.21
N LEU A 27 -19.68 15.22 -3.45
CA LEU A 27 -20.67 14.99 -4.50
C LEU A 27 -21.22 13.55 -4.48
N THR A 28 -20.71 12.68 -3.61
CA THR A 28 -21.16 11.28 -3.56
C THR A 28 -22.66 11.21 -3.30
N GLY A 29 -23.41 10.60 -4.22
CA GLY A 29 -24.87 10.48 -4.12
C GLY A 29 -25.66 11.67 -4.67
N SER A 30 -24.99 12.72 -5.18
CA SER A 30 -25.68 13.77 -5.94
C SER A 30 -26.21 13.21 -7.26
N ALA A 31 -27.34 13.75 -7.73
CA ALA A 31 -27.79 13.48 -9.08
C ALA A 31 -26.71 13.91 -10.10
N PRO A 32 -26.49 13.13 -11.16
CA PRO A 32 -25.57 13.53 -12.20
C PRO A 32 -26.05 14.84 -12.84
N PRO A 33 -25.15 15.77 -13.17
CA PRO A 33 -25.54 17.01 -13.83
C PRO A 33 -26.11 16.71 -15.22
N ASN A 34 -27.18 17.44 -15.57
CA ASN A 34 -27.84 17.32 -16.87
C ASN A 34 -26.97 17.93 -17.97
N GLY A 35 -27.13 17.46 -19.21
CA GLY A 35 -26.51 18.07 -20.40
C GLY A 35 -25.15 17.49 -20.82
N PHE A 36 -24.71 16.39 -20.21
CA PHE A 36 -23.48 15.69 -20.62
C PHE A 36 -23.78 14.45 -21.50
N PRO A 37 -23.08 14.26 -22.62
CA PRO A 37 -23.38 13.21 -23.59
C PRO A 37 -22.75 11.84 -23.24
N PHE A 38 -22.32 11.63 -22.00
CA PHE A 38 -21.63 10.41 -21.54
C PHE A 38 -22.31 9.81 -20.30
N HIS A 39 -22.02 8.55 -20.02
CA HIS A 39 -22.69 7.80 -18.96
C HIS A 39 -22.23 8.25 -17.57
N TRP A 40 -23.18 8.36 -16.64
CA TRP A 40 -22.90 8.64 -15.24
C TRP A 40 -23.17 7.40 -14.39
N SER A 41 -22.12 6.89 -13.75
CA SER A 41 -22.23 5.82 -12.77
C SER A 41 -22.28 6.40 -11.37
N THR A 42 -23.25 5.95 -10.56
CA THR A 42 -23.38 6.36 -9.15
C THR A 42 -22.75 5.36 -8.18
N LYS A 43 -22.31 4.19 -8.66
CA LYS A 43 -21.88 3.06 -7.82
C LYS A 43 -20.39 2.75 -7.95
N GLU A 44 -19.93 2.54 -9.18
CA GLU A 44 -18.55 2.14 -9.47
C GLU A 44 -18.15 2.48 -10.90
N ILE A 45 -16.86 2.76 -11.10
CA ILE A 45 -16.23 2.88 -12.42
C ILE A 45 -15.05 1.92 -12.48
N THR A 46 -14.73 1.41 -13.68
CA THR A 46 -13.58 0.52 -13.86
C THR A 46 -12.44 1.27 -14.52
N TYR A 47 -11.28 1.31 -13.86
CA TYR A 47 -10.07 1.91 -14.38
C TYR A 47 -8.91 0.91 -14.31
N LEU A 48 -8.28 0.60 -15.45
CA LEU A 48 -7.20 -0.38 -15.56
C LEU A 48 -7.56 -1.74 -14.91
N GLY A 49 -8.81 -2.18 -15.07
CA GLY A 49 -9.31 -3.43 -14.48
C GLY A 49 -9.57 -3.38 -12.97
N MET A 50 -9.37 -2.23 -12.32
CA MET A 50 -9.72 -2.00 -10.92
C MET A 50 -11.03 -1.25 -10.82
N LYS A 51 -11.94 -1.74 -9.98
CA LYS A 51 -13.20 -1.09 -9.65
C LYS A 51 -12.95 0.00 -8.61
N ILE A 52 -13.29 1.23 -8.95
CA ILE A 52 -13.24 2.38 -8.06
C ILE A 52 -14.67 2.70 -7.66
N GLY A 53 -14.93 2.70 -6.35
CA GLY A 53 -16.21 3.13 -5.79
C GLY A 53 -16.04 4.40 -4.96
N PRO A 54 -17.14 5.02 -4.52
CA PRO A 54 -17.11 6.29 -3.78
C PRO A 54 -16.44 6.18 -2.40
N SER A 55 -16.42 4.97 -1.81
CA SER A 55 -15.81 4.74 -0.50
C SER A 55 -14.45 4.07 -0.62
N LEU A 56 -13.39 4.84 -0.32
CA LEU A 56 -12.01 4.32 -0.29
C LEU A 56 -11.84 3.11 0.64
N ARG A 57 -12.57 3.07 1.76
CA ARG A 57 -12.51 1.95 2.73
C ARG A 57 -13.01 0.63 2.14
N LYS A 58 -13.90 0.67 1.14
CA LYS A 58 -14.50 -0.51 0.50
C LYS A 58 -13.69 -1.04 -0.69
N LEU A 59 -12.68 -0.31 -1.18
CA LEU A 59 -11.92 -0.68 -2.38
C LEU A 59 -11.25 -2.06 -2.30
N VAL A 60 -10.70 -2.40 -1.13
CA VAL A 60 -10.09 -3.73 -0.90
C VAL A 60 -11.11 -4.83 -1.08
N LYS A 61 -12.27 -4.70 -0.43
CA LYS A 61 -13.33 -5.70 -0.53
C LYS A 61 -13.84 -5.79 -1.97
N LEU A 62 -14.05 -4.64 -2.61
CA LEU A 62 -14.60 -4.54 -3.96
C LEU A 62 -13.71 -5.26 -5.00
N ASN A 63 -12.39 -5.13 -4.88
CA ASN A 63 -11.45 -5.67 -5.86
C ASN A 63 -10.88 -7.04 -5.50
N LEU A 64 -10.57 -7.30 -4.22
CA LEU A 64 -9.96 -8.57 -3.83
C LEU A 64 -10.97 -9.69 -3.68
N GLN A 65 -12.20 -9.44 -3.20
CA GLN A 65 -13.17 -10.53 -2.99
C GLN A 65 -13.46 -11.32 -4.28
N PRO A 66 -13.77 -10.69 -5.44
CA PRO A 66 -14.00 -11.44 -6.67
C PRO A 66 -12.78 -12.26 -7.10
N ILE A 67 -11.57 -11.72 -6.90
CA ILE A 67 -10.31 -12.40 -7.24
C ILE A 67 -10.12 -13.63 -6.36
N ILE A 68 -10.35 -13.51 -5.04
CA ILE A 68 -10.27 -14.64 -4.09
C ILE A 68 -11.29 -15.72 -4.41
N THR A 69 -12.53 -15.36 -4.75
CA THR A 69 -13.56 -16.33 -5.14
C THR A 69 -13.11 -17.14 -6.34
N ARG A 70 -12.65 -16.47 -7.41
CA ARG A 70 -12.12 -17.14 -8.61
C ARG A 70 -10.90 -18.01 -8.29
N ILE A 71 -9.99 -17.52 -7.45
CA ILE A 71 -8.82 -18.31 -7.01
C ILE A 71 -9.29 -19.57 -6.27
N LYS A 72 -10.29 -19.47 -5.39
CA LYS A 72 -10.81 -20.61 -4.65
C LYS A 72 -11.42 -21.67 -5.57
N GLU A 73 -12.18 -21.24 -6.56
CA GLU A 73 -12.76 -22.11 -7.60
C GLU A 73 -11.66 -22.77 -8.44
N ASP A 74 -10.67 -22.00 -8.89
CA ASP A 74 -9.53 -22.51 -9.67
C ASP A 74 -8.70 -23.52 -8.88
N LEU A 75 -8.38 -23.23 -7.62
CA LEU A 75 -7.64 -24.15 -6.75
C LEU A 75 -8.44 -25.43 -6.46
N HIS A 76 -9.77 -25.35 -6.40
CA HIS A 76 -10.62 -26.52 -6.27
C HIS A 76 -10.56 -27.38 -7.54
N ARG A 77 -10.74 -26.76 -8.71
CA ARG A 77 -10.66 -27.42 -10.03
C ARG A 77 -9.28 -28.04 -10.27
N TRP A 78 -8.20 -27.32 -10.03
CA TRP A 78 -6.84 -27.84 -10.17
C TRP A 78 -6.46 -28.81 -9.07
N GLY A 79 -7.24 -28.84 -7.99
CA GLY A 79 -7.09 -29.77 -6.88
C GLY A 79 -7.23 -31.23 -7.31
N THR A 80 -8.03 -31.51 -8.35
CA THR A 80 -8.29 -32.86 -8.87
C THR A 80 -7.22 -33.34 -9.85
N LEU A 81 -6.41 -32.43 -10.41
CA LEU A 81 -5.39 -32.79 -11.39
C LEU A 81 -4.26 -33.62 -10.73
N PRO A 82 -3.70 -34.62 -11.45
CA PRO A 82 -2.61 -35.46 -10.98
C PRO A 82 -1.25 -34.72 -11.00
N VAL A 83 -1.21 -33.53 -10.42
CA VAL A 83 -0.01 -32.69 -10.32
C VAL A 83 0.70 -32.97 -9.00
N SER A 84 2.01 -33.17 -9.09
CA SER A 84 2.88 -33.31 -7.92
C SER A 84 2.77 -32.10 -6.99
N TRP A 85 3.11 -32.29 -5.71
CA TRP A 85 3.05 -31.21 -4.73
C TRP A 85 4.00 -30.05 -5.09
N ILE A 86 5.14 -30.32 -5.75
CA ILE A 86 6.04 -29.29 -6.27
C ILE A 86 5.42 -28.55 -7.49
N GLY A 87 4.73 -29.26 -8.38
CA GLY A 87 4.01 -28.64 -9.49
C GLY A 87 2.88 -27.72 -8.99
N ARG A 88 2.20 -28.10 -7.91
CA ARG A 88 1.19 -27.24 -7.25
C ARG A 88 1.80 -25.95 -6.70
N ILE A 89 2.99 -26.02 -6.12
CA ILE A 89 3.73 -24.82 -5.70
C ILE A 89 4.03 -23.93 -6.91
N SER A 90 4.45 -24.50 -8.05
CA SER A 90 4.67 -23.75 -9.28
C SER A 90 3.40 -23.06 -9.80
N VAL A 91 2.24 -23.73 -9.73
CA VAL A 91 0.94 -23.13 -10.08
C VAL A 91 0.63 -21.91 -9.21
N LEU A 92 0.90 -21.99 -7.89
CA LEU A 92 0.73 -20.84 -6.99
C LEU A 92 1.63 -19.66 -7.39
N LYS A 93 2.89 -19.93 -7.77
CA LYS A 93 3.84 -18.88 -8.17
C LYS A 93 3.50 -18.25 -9.51
N MET A 94 3.14 -19.07 -10.50
CA MET A 94 3.00 -18.62 -11.88
C MET A 94 1.61 -18.07 -12.19
N ASN A 95 0.56 -18.59 -11.53
CA ASN A 95 -0.81 -18.18 -11.82
C ASN A 95 -1.43 -17.34 -10.71
N ILE A 96 -1.35 -17.81 -9.46
CA ILE A 96 -2.06 -17.14 -8.35
C ILE A 96 -1.37 -15.86 -7.91
N LEU A 97 -0.04 -15.88 -7.77
CA LEU A 97 0.72 -14.72 -7.30
C LEU A 97 0.52 -13.49 -8.21
N PRO A 98 0.64 -13.54 -9.55
CA PRO A 98 0.44 -12.36 -10.39
C PRO A 98 -0.96 -11.74 -10.27
N ARG A 99 -2.00 -12.58 -10.14
CA ARG A 99 -3.40 -12.15 -9.97
C ARG A 99 -3.63 -11.36 -8.68
N LEU A 100 -2.88 -11.68 -7.63
CA LEU A 100 -2.93 -10.98 -6.35
C LEU A 100 -1.99 -9.78 -6.32
N LEU A 101 -0.82 -9.88 -6.98
CA LEU A 101 0.21 -8.87 -6.92
C LEU A 101 -0.25 -7.54 -7.49
N TYR A 102 -0.94 -7.54 -8.64
CA TYR A 102 -1.42 -6.32 -9.27
C TYR A 102 -2.38 -5.51 -8.37
N PRO A 103 -3.48 -6.07 -7.83
CA PRO A 103 -4.33 -5.35 -6.88
C PRO A 103 -3.60 -4.89 -5.62
N LEU A 104 -2.65 -5.67 -5.10
CA LEU A 104 -1.90 -5.31 -3.89
C LEU A 104 -0.97 -4.10 -4.09
N GLN A 105 -0.49 -3.89 -5.33
CA GLN A 105 0.28 -2.70 -5.69
C GLN A 105 -0.61 -1.48 -5.92
N MET A 106 -1.77 -1.69 -6.54
CA MET A 106 -2.70 -0.59 -6.91
C MET A 106 -3.53 -0.08 -5.74
N LEU A 107 -3.76 -0.88 -4.70
CA LEU A 107 -4.59 -0.49 -3.56
C LEU A 107 -3.72 0.02 -2.39
N PRO A 108 -3.80 1.33 -2.05
CA PRO A 108 -3.07 1.89 -0.91
C PRO A 108 -3.73 1.59 0.45
N ASN A 109 -4.59 0.59 0.52
CA ASN A 109 -5.42 0.31 1.69
C ASN A 109 -4.79 -0.74 2.61
N SER A 110 -4.98 -0.58 3.92
CA SER A 110 -4.58 -1.60 4.88
C SER A 110 -5.42 -2.86 4.74
N ILE A 111 -4.76 -3.99 4.51
CA ILE A 111 -5.38 -5.30 4.46
C ILE A 111 -5.36 -5.97 5.86
N PRO A 112 -6.48 -6.56 6.32
CA PRO A 112 -6.52 -7.30 7.59
C PRO A 112 -5.60 -8.51 7.61
N ASN A 113 -5.06 -8.87 8.78
CA ASN A 113 -4.21 -10.05 8.93
C ASN A 113 -4.96 -11.36 8.63
N SER A 114 -6.28 -11.41 8.89
CA SER A 114 -7.13 -12.56 8.59
C SER A 114 -7.08 -12.95 7.12
N PHE A 115 -7.08 -11.97 6.21
CA PHE A 115 -6.98 -12.19 4.77
C PHE A 115 -5.72 -13.00 4.40
N PHE A 116 -4.56 -12.65 4.95
CA PHE A 116 -3.31 -13.36 4.66
C PHE A 116 -3.30 -14.76 5.27
N ILE A 117 -3.88 -14.93 6.46
CA ILE A 117 -4.01 -16.24 7.10
C ILE A 117 -4.93 -17.16 6.27
N ASP A 118 -6.04 -16.63 5.76
CA ASP A 118 -6.98 -17.40 4.95
C ASP A 118 -6.33 -17.83 3.63
N LEU A 119 -5.54 -16.97 2.99
CA LEU A 119 -4.73 -17.32 1.82
C LEU A 119 -3.70 -18.42 2.13
N ASP A 120 -2.95 -18.29 3.23
CA ASP A 120 -1.98 -19.31 3.65
C ASP A 120 -2.65 -20.67 3.90
N ARG A 121 -3.86 -20.68 4.48
CA ARG A 121 -4.67 -21.90 4.66
C ARG A 121 -5.10 -22.49 3.31
N MET A 122 -5.58 -21.66 2.38
CA MET A 122 -5.96 -22.10 1.04
C MET A 122 -4.78 -22.71 0.29
N PHE A 123 -3.62 -22.06 0.32
CA PHE A 123 -2.40 -22.56 -0.32
C PHE A 123 -1.93 -23.87 0.30
N THR A 124 -1.93 -23.95 1.64
CA THR A 124 -1.57 -25.17 2.36
C THR A 124 -2.50 -26.33 1.98
N ARG A 125 -3.82 -26.11 1.97
CA ARG A 125 -4.80 -27.14 1.58
C ARG A 125 -4.59 -27.59 0.14
N PHE A 126 -4.32 -26.66 -0.78
CA PHE A 126 -4.08 -26.96 -2.19
C PHE A 126 -2.80 -27.79 -2.40
N ILE A 127 -1.68 -27.38 -1.79
CA ILE A 127 -0.39 -28.08 -1.89
C ILE A 127 -0.50 -29.52 -1.40
N TRP A 128 -1.16 -29.72 -0.25
CA TRP A 128 -1.27 -31.04 0.39
C TRP A 128 -2.51 -31.83 -0.02
N GLN A 129 -3.34 -31.35 -0.95
CA GLN A 129 -4.59 -32.02 -1.36
C GLN A 129 -5.54 -32.33 -0.19
N GLY A 130 -5.55 -31.49 0.85
CA GLY A 130 -6.30 -31.78 2.09
C GLY A 130 -5.75 -32.92 2.95
N LYS A 131 -4.63 -33.56 2.57
CA LYS A 131 -3.91 -34.54 3.39
C LYS A 131 -3.18 -33.85 4.54
N LYS A 132 -2.68 -34.66 5.49
CA LYS A 132 -1.88 -34.17 6.62
C LYS A 132 -0.70 -33.33 6.15
N VAL A 133 -0.63 -32.10 6.66
CA VAL A 133 0.43 -31.13 6.37
C VAL A 133 1.76 -31.68 6.87
N ARG A 134 2.73 -31.86 5.97
CA ARG A 134 4.07 -32.39 6.34
C ARG A 134 5.04 -31.29 6.76
N MET A 135 4.83 -30.05 6.29
CA MET A 135 5.69 -28.91 6.60
C MET A 135 4.86 -27.65 6.81
N LYS A 136 5.25 -26.84 7.81
CA LYS A 136 4.63 -25.53 8.06
C LYS A 136 4.81 -24.61 6.84
N ILE A 137 3.75 -23.88 6.47
CA ILE A 137 3.75 -22.96 5.32
C ILE A 137 4.86 -21.91 5.42
N THR A 138 5.16 -21.43 6.63
CA THR A 138 6.24 -20.47 6.88
C THR A 138 7.62 -21.01 6.53
N LYS A 139 7.85 -22.32 6.65
CA LYS A 139 9.10 -22.98 6.20
C LYS A 139 9.11 -23.12 4.68
N LEU A 140 7.98 -23.50 4.08
CA LEU A 140 7.82 -23.62 2.62
C LEU A 140 8.03 -22.28 1.89
N GLN A 141 7.65 -21.16 2.53
CA GLN A 141 7.79 -19.81 1.99
C GLN A 141 9.24 -19.29 1.93
N ARG A 142 10.18 -19.90 2.66
CA ARG A 142 11.60 -19.52 2.60
C ARG A 142 12.22 -19.87 1.24
N SER A 143 13.35 -19.23 0.89
CA SER A 143 14.10 -19.56 -0.32
C SER A 143 14.63 -21.01 -0.28
N LYS A 144 15.04 -21.53 -1.44
CA LYS A 144 15.65 -22.87 -1.53
C LYS A 144 16.94 -22.95 -0.69
N ASP A 145 17.73 -21.89 -0.71
CA ASP A 145 19.00 -21.79 0.04
C ASP A 145 18.78 -21.84 1.56
N GLN A 146 17.60 -21.41 2.01
CA GLN A 146 17.19 -21.45 3.43
C GLN A 146 16.39 -22.72 3.78
N GLY A 147 16.44 -23.76 2.93
CA GLY A 147 15.73 -25.02 3.12
C GLY A 147 14.21 -24.94 2.95
N GLY A 148 13.73 -23.91 2.24
CA GLY A 148 12.34 -23.76 1.82
C GLY A 148 12.15 -24.07 0.33
N LEU A 149 11.00 -23.66 -0.22
CA LEU A 149 10.65 -23.90 -1.63
C LEU A 149 10.16 -22.65 -2.34
N GLY A 150 10.23 -21.50 -1.67
CA GLY A 150 9.82 -20.20 -2.15
C GLY A 150 8.33 -20.11 -2.44
N VAL A 151 7.47 -20.78 -1.67
CA VAL A 151 6.01 -20.58 -1.79
C VAL A 151 5.69 -19.08 -1.60
N PRO A 152 4.82 -18.47 -2.40
CA PRO A 152 4.52 -17.06 -2.27
C PRO A 152 4.01 -16.68 -0.87
N ASN A 153 4.67 -15.71 -0.23
CA ASN A 153 4.19 -15.09 0.99
C ASN A 153 3.50 -13.77 0.65
N ILE A 154 2.18 -13.82 0.45
CA ILE A 154 1.40 -12.68 -0.05
C ILE A 154 1.46 -11.47 0.89
N ARG A 155 1.62 -11.71 2.20
CA ARG A 155 1.82 -10.63 3.18
C ARG A 155 3.13 -9.87 2.95
N LEU A 156 4.23 -10.58 2.68
CA LEU A 156 5.51 -9.93 2.36
C LEU A 156 5.46 -9.18 1.03
N TYR A 157 4.77 -9.74 0.01
CA TYR A 157 4.54 -9.01 -1.25
C TYR A 157 3.72 -7.73 -1.05
N HIS A 158 2.66 -7.79 -0.22
CA HIS A 158 1.89 -6.60 0.15
C HIS A 158 2.76 -5.58 0.89
N TRP A 159 3.59 -6.02 1.84
CA TRP A 159 4.52 -5.13 2.54
C TRP A 159 5.51 -4.46 1.58
N ALA A 160 6.11 -5.23 0.66
CA ALA A 160 7.00 -4.68 -0.36
C ALA A 160 6.30 -3.66 -1.27
N ALA A 161 5.07 -3.96 -1.70
CA ALA A 161 4.26 -3.03 -2.48
C ALA A 161 4.00 -1.71 -1.73
N GLN A 162 3.74 -1.76 -0.42
CA GLN A 162 3.53 -0.56 0.39
C GLN A 162 4.85 0.18 0.69
N MET A 163 5.98 -0.53 0.79
CA MET A 163 7.30 0.09 0.99
C MET A 163 7.72 0.99 -0.17
N ARG A 164 7.24 0.71 -1.39
CA ARG A 164 7.47 1.58 -2.54
C ARG A 164 7.05 3.02 -2.26
N TYR A 165 5.88 3.24 -1.66
CA TYR A 165 5.41 4.59 -1.31
C TYR A 165 6.35 5.26 -0.29
N ILE A 166 6.81 4.53 0.73
CA ILE A 166 7.78 5.05 1.71
C ILE A 166 9.08 5.47 1.02
N TYR A 167 9.57 4.66 0.08
CA TYR A 167 10.77 4.98 -0.69
C TYR A 167 10.56 6.26 -1.53
N GLU A 168 9.44 6.36 -2.25
CA GLU A 168 9.13 7.53 -3.08
C GLU A 168 8.94 8.80 -2.22
N TRP A 169 8.46 8.70 -0.97
CA TRP A 169 8.36 9.86 -0.07
C TRP A 169 9.70 10.38 0.44
N VAL A 170 10.68 9.49 0.59
CA VAL A 170 11.96 9.82 1.24
C VAL A 170 13.04 10.15 0.21
N ASN A 171 12.97 9.57 -0.99
CA ASN A 171 13.96 9.80 -2.04
C ASN A 171 13.74 11.17 -2.72
N PRO A 172 14.68 12.12 -2.60
CA PRO A 172 14.57 13.44 -3.22
C PRO A 172 14.60 13.40 -4.76
N ASP A 173 15.16 12.36 -5.37
CA ASP A 173 15.27 12.23 -6.82
C ASP A 173 13.92 11.87 -7.48
N VAL A 174 12.95 11.41 -6.68
CA VAL A 174 11.63 11.03 -7.17
C VAL A 174 10.69 12.22 -7.11
N THR A 175 10.43 12.82 -8.27
CA THR A 175 9.43 13.89 -8.41
C THR A 175 8.14 13.34 -9.00
N ASN A 176 7.10 13.22 -8.19
CA ASN A 176 5.78 12.76 -8.61
C ASN A 176 4.69 13.72 -8.14
N THR A 177 3.77 14.12 -9.03
CA THR A 177 2.69 15.08 -8.72
C THR A 177 1.76 14.62 -7.59
N TRP A 178 1.63 13.30 -7.40
CA TRP A 178 0.81 12.76 -6.32
C TRP A 178 1.46 12.94 -4.94
N ILE A 179 2.79 12.97 -4.83
CA ILE A 179 3.50 13.23 -3.57
C ILE A 179 3.15 14.65 -3.08
N ASP A 180 3.12 15.62 -4.00
CA ASP A 180 2.73 17.00 -3.70
C ASP A 180 1.26 17.12 -3.29
N MET A 181 0.38 16.28 -3.86
CA MET A 181 -1.02 16.23 -3.45
C MET A 181 -1.19 15.66 -2.04
N GLU A 182 -0.46 14.59 -1.72
CA GLU A 182 -0.54 13.94 -0.41
C GLU A 182 0.13 14.76 0.70
N SER A 183 1.20 15.49 0.37
CA SER A 183 1.92 16.35 1.31
C SER A 183 1.08 17.51 1.81
N ARG A 184 0.18 18.08 0.98
CA ARG A 184 -0.78 19.13 1.37
C ARG A 184 -1.75 18.71 2.46
N ASN A 185 -1.97 17.40 2.61
CA ASN A 185 -2.87 16.81 3.61
C ASN A 185 -2.10 16.15 4.78
N CYS A 186 -0.80 16.40 4.88
CA CYS A 186 0.00 16.06 6.06
C CYS A 186 0.07 17.30 6.94
N GLY A 187 -0.38 17.22 8.19
CA GLY A 187 -0.52 18.37 9.10
C GLY A 187 0.76 19.17 9.35
N ILE A 188 1.39 18.98 10.51
CA ILE A 188 2.60 19.75 10.86
C ILE A 188 3.86 19.17 10.20
N LEU A 189 3.85 17.86 9.92
CA LEU A 189 4.97 17.08 9.38
C LEU A 189 5.02 17.06 7.86
N SER A 190 6.22 17.11 7.29
CA SER A 190 6.41 16.77 5.88
C SER A 190 6.25 15.27 5.66
N LEU A 191 5.71 14.89 4.49
CA LEU A 191 5.46 13.50 4.13
C LEU A 191 6.74 12.65 4.19
N LYS A 192 7.90 13.23 3.85
CA LYS A 192 9.23 12.59 3.90
C LYS A 192 9.70 12.25 5.32
N ASP A 193 9.11 12.86 6.35
CA ASP A 193 9.51 12.71 7.75
C ASP A 193 8.60 11.72 8.50
N CYS A 194 7.36 11.55 8.04
CA CYS A 194 6.35 10.66 8.61
C CYS A 194 6.84 9.22 8.92
N PRO A 195 7.67 8.56 8.09
CA PRO A 195 8.12 7.19 8.36
C PRO A 195 9.04 7.06 9.60
N PHE A 196 9.72 8.16 9.95
CA PHE A 196 10.83 8.19 10.92
C PHE A 196 10.43 8.71 12.30
N VAL A 197 9.23 9.28 12.42
CA VAL A 197 8.65 9.74 13.69
C VAL A 197 7.81 8.62 14.34
N ASN A 198 7.56 8.73 15.64
CA ASN A 198 6.73 7.82 16.41
C ASN A 198 5.34 7.70 15.79
N HIS A 199 5.01 6.46 15.46
CA HIS A 199 3.77 6.10 14.78
C HIS A 199 2.50 6.62 15.48
N LYS A 200 2.46 6.64 16.83
CA LYS A 200 1.26 7.11 17.55
C LYS A 200 1.01 8.61 17.30
N LYS A 201 2.06 9.41 17.23
CA LYS A 201 1.98 10.86 17.01
C LYS A 201 1.64 11.17 15.56
N VAL A 202 2.38 10.59 14.61
CA VAL A 202 2.12 10.79 13.17
C VAL A 202 0.71 10.37 12.78
N LYS A 203 0.18 9.29 13.38
CA LYS A 203 -1.16 8.80 13.09
C LYS A 203 -2.25 9.86 13.34
N LEU A 204 -2.08 10.72 14.34
CA LEU A 204 -3.02 11.80 14.64
C LEU A 204 -2.94 12.91 13.57
N GLU A 205 -1.72 13.25 13.14
CA GLU A 205 -1.47 14.28 12.12
C GLU A 205 -2.03 13.91 10.74
N VAL A 206 -1.95 12.63 10.34
CA VAL A 206 -2.33 12.18 8.99
C VAL A 206 -3.71 11.53 8.92
N GLN A 207 -4.54 11.68 9.95
CA GLN A 207 -5.82 10.95 10.06
C GLN A 207 -6.79 11.22 8.89
N ASN A 208 -6.70 12.41 8.29
CA ASN A 208 -7.54 12.83 7.16
C ASN A 208 -7.04 12.26 5.82
N ASN A 209 -5.79 11.79 5.78
CA ASN A 209 -5.18 11.20 4.60
C ASN A 209 -5.17 9.67 4.74
N LEU A 210 -6.19 9.02 4.18
CA LEU A 210 -6.36 7.58 4.30
C LEU A 210 -5.21 6.78 3.66
N ILE A 211 -4.64 7.28 2.57
CA ILE A 211 -3.53 6.65 1.85
C ILE A 211 -2.30 6.66 2.75
N VAL A 212 -1.88 7.85 3.18
CA VAL A 212 -0.70 8.02 4.04
C VAL A 212 -0.86 7.25 5.35
N LEU A 213 -2.04 7.33 5.98
CA LEU A 213 -2.36 6.60 7.21
C LEU A 213 -2.19 5.07 7.02
N ASN A 214 -2.71 4.51 5.93
CA ASN A 214 -2.65 3.07 5.67
C ASN A 214 -1.22 2.59 5.36
N THR A 215 -0.48 3.36 4.56
CA THR A 215 0.94 3.09 4.28
C THR A 215 1.75 3.11 5.57
N LEU A 216 1.57 4.12 6.44
CA LEU A 216 2.27 4.21 7.72
C LEU A 216 1.86 3.12 8.73
N ASN A 217 0.59 2.74 8.75
CA ASN A 217 0.12 1.58 9.53
C ASN A 217 0.84 0.30 9.07
N THR A 218 1.00 0.12 7.76
CA THR A 218 1.72 -1.02 7.19
C THR A 218 3.22 -0.93 7.50
N TRP A 219 3.83 0.25 7.37
CA TRP A 219 5.21 0.50 7.77
C TRP A 219 5.47 0.15 9.24
N ASN A 220 4.57 0.54 10.15
CA ASN A 220 4.67 0.17 11.55
C ASN A 220 4.57 -1.36 11.77
N LYS A 221 3.72 -2.07 11.01
CA LYS A 221 3.65 -3.54 11.03
C LYS A 221 4.96 -4.16 10.55
N ILE A 222 5.59 -3.62 9.50
CA ILE A 222 6.90 -4.03 8.99
C ILE A 222 7.97 -3.85 10.07
N LYS A 223 8.07 -2.65 10.67
CA LYS A 223 9.01 -2.36 11.76
C LYS A 223 8.88 -3.34 12.93
N VAL A 224 7.65 -3.67 13.33
CA VAL A 224 7.39 -4.68 14.37
C VAL A 224 7.78 -6.08 13.89
N GLY A 225 7.37 -6.48 12.68
CA GLY A 225 7.61 -7.80 12.11
C GLY A 225 9.09 -8.14 11.96
N PHE A 226 9.91 -7.16 11.56
CA PHE A 226 11.36 -7.28 11.43
C PHE A 226 12.13 -6.85 12.68
N LYS A 227 11.45 -6.53 13.79
CA LYS A 227 12.06 -6.11 15.06
C LYS A 227 12.99 -4.88 14.94
N LEU A 228 12.65 -3.94 14.05
CA LEU A 228 13.40 -2.70 13.79
C LEU A 228 13.16 -1.59 14.84
N LYS A 229 12.34 -1.85 15.87
CA LYS A 229 11.77 -0.83 16.77
C LYS A 229 12.66 -0.36 17.93
N LYS A 230 13.96 -0.64 17.91
CA LYS A 230 14.76 -0.52 19.15
C LYS A 230 15.19 0.92 19.52
N HIS A 231 15.27 1.86 18.57
CA HIS A 231 15.82 3.20 18.85
C HIS A 231 15.13 4.32 18.06
N PHE A 232 15.40 5.57 18.46
CA PHE A 232 15.11 6.77 17.67
C PHE A 232 15.70 6.62 16.26
N SER A 233 14.94 7.05 15.25
CA SER A 233 15.44 7.04 13.88
C SER A 233 16.42 8.18 13.68
N LEU A 234 17.66 7.90 13.26
CA LEU A 234 18.61 8.94 12.84
C LEU A 234 18.08 9.75 11.65
N LEU A 235 17.17 9.17 10.87
CA LEU A 235 16.48 9.87 9.78
C LEU A 235 15.30 10.72 10.26
N ALA A 236 15.04 10.83 11.57
CA ALA A 236 14.01 11.74 12.06
C ALA A 236 14.41 13.21 11.78
N PRO A 237 13.43 14.10 11.55
CA PRO A 237 13.72 15.50 11.27
C PRO A 237 14.27 16.21 12.51
N ILE A 238 15.09 17.24 12.28
CA ILE A 238 15.58 18.15 13.34
C ILE A 238 14.50 19.19 13.71
N TRP A 239 13.78 19.71 12.71
CA TRP A 239 12.70 20.68 12.89
C TRP A 239 11.34 19.99 12.89
N ARG A 240 10.40 20.48 13.71
CA ARG A 240 9.03 19.94 13.82
C ARG A 240 8.99 18.44 14.07
N ASN A 241 9.83 17.94 14.97
CA ASN A 241 9.83 16.53 15.37
C ASN A 241 8.93 16.33 16.59
N PRO A 242 7.76 15.67 16.46
CA PRO A 242 6.89 15.39 17.60
C PRO A 242 7.54 14.54 18.68
N ASP A 243 8.59 13.79 18.36
CA ASP A 243 9.35 13.00 19.35
C ASP A 243 10.29 13.82 20.21
N PHE A 244 10.58 15.04 19.79
CA PHE A 244 11.39 15.98 20.54
C PHE A 244 10.68 17.34 20.59
N PRO A 245 9.77 17.55 21.56
CA PRO A 245 8.92 18.75 21.64
C PRO A 245 9.64 20.11 21.51
N PRO A 246 10.89 20.30 22.01
CA PRO A 246 11.61 21.56 21.81
C PRO A 246 11.79 21.94 20.33
N SER A 247 11.96 20.96 19.44
CA SER A 247 12.07 21.22 17.99
C SER A 247 10.82 21.78 17.32
N CYS A 248 9.68 21.76 18.01
CA CYS A 248 8.43 22.33 17.49
C CYS A 248 8.21 23.77 17.97
N GLN A 249 8.94 24.21 19.01
CA GLN A 249 8.71 25.49 19.69
C GLN A 249 9.84 26.49 19.42
N ASP A 250 11.08 26.02 19.42
CA ASP A 250 12.25 26.89 19.34
C ASP A 250 12.70 27.11 17.90
N ILE A 251 12.73 28.39 17.49
CA ILE A 251 13.11 28.82 16.14
C ILE A 251 14.55 28.41 15.75
N VAL A 252 15.44 28.13 16.71
CA VAL A 252 16.81 27.67 16.45
C VAL A 252 16.81 26.41 15.59
N PHE A 253 15.90 25.46 15.84
CA PHE A 253 15.82 24.23 15.06
C PHE A 253 15.38 24.48 13.61
N ARG A 254 14.62 25.54 13.35
CA ARG A 254 14.28 25.97 12.00
C ARG A 254 15.51 26.55 11.29
N LEU A 255 16.29 27.38 11.98
CA LEU A 255 17.52 27.95 11.44
C LEU A 255 18.54 26.85 11.10
N TRP A 256 18.64 25.81 11.93
CA TRP A 256 19.47 24.64 11.66
C TRP A 256 19.02 23.91 10.38
N GLN A 257 17.72 23.69 10.21
CA GLN A 257 17.18 23.10 8.98
C GLN A 257 17.49 23.96 7.74
N GLU A 258 17.32 25.27 7.84
CA GLU A 258 17.61 26.22 6.76
C GLU A 258 19.12 26.27 6.43
N SER A 259 19.98 25.99 7.42
CA SER A 259 21.44 25.86 7.26
C SER A 259 21.89 24.48 6.72
N GLY A 260 20.95 23.59 6.40
CA GLY A 260 21.23 22.27 5.83
C GLY A 260 21.24 21.10 6.83
N LEU A 261 21.03 21.35 8.12
CA LEU A 261 20.85 20.32 9.16
C LEU A 261 19.39 19.89 9.25
N ASP A 262 18.95 19.05 8.31
CA ASP A 262 17.55 18.62 8.19
C ASP A 262 17.22 17.29 8.92
N ARG A 263 18.23 16.47 9.21
CA ARG A 263 18.10 15.13 9.83
C ARG A 263 18.99 14.99 11.05
N LEU A 264 18.53 14.24 12.06
CA LEU A 264 19.35 13.95 13.26
C LEU A 264 20.68 13.28 12.90
N ALA A 265 20.72 12.46 11.84
CA ALA A 265 21.93 11.82 11.35
C ALA A 265 23.07 12.81 11.03
N LYS A 266 22.75 14.05 10.67
CA LYS A 266 23.74 15.09 10.37
C LYS A 266 24.36 15.73 11.61
N LEU A 267 23.83 15.44 12.80
CA LEU A 267 24.44 15.85 14.08
C LEU A 267 25.49 14.86 14.57
N TYR A 268 25.71 13.76 13.83
CA TYR A 268 26.67 12.73 14.19
C TYR A 268 27.68 12.53 13.07
N GLU A 269 28.95 12.85 13.29
CA GLU A 269 30.06 12.30 12.51
C GLU A 269 30.64 11.09 13.24
N GLY A 270 30.79 9.96 12.54
CA GLY A 270 31.42 8.75 13.12
C GLY A 270 30.70 8.12 14.34
N GLY A 271 29.47 8.57 14.67
CA GLY A 271 28.73 8.10 15.85
C GLY A 271 28.98 8.91 17.13
N ILE A 272 29.66 10.05 17.03
CA ILE A 272 29.86 11.02 18.10
C ILE A 272 29.04 12.27 17.78
N LEU A 273 28.45 12.90 18.79
CA LEU A 273 27.75 14.19 18.64
C LEU A 273 28.80 15.28 18.44
N ASP A 274 28.71 16.02 17.33
CA ASP A 274 29.50 17.23 17.06
C ASP A 274 28.82 18.50 17.59
#